data_AF-A0A4P6K1C8-F1
#
_entry.id   AF-A0A4P6K1C8-F1
#
_cell.length_a   1.000
_cell.length_b   1.000
_cell.length_c   1.000
_cell.angle_alpha   90.00
_cell.angle_beta   90.00
_cell.angle_gamma   90.00
#
_symmetry.space_group_name_H-M   'P 1'
#
loop_
_entity.id
_entity.type
_entity.pdbx_description
1 polymer ?
#
loop_
_entity_poly.entity_id
_entity_poly.type
_entity_poly.pdbx_seq_one_letter_code
_entity_poly.pdbx_strand_id
1 'polypeptide(L)'
;MRCPFCGMFNRDDAAYCTRCGRDLVPGYPPGQTTQGQPPRRPAGPNYAPPANRQQAPRPPSVPPIQAGPVRSGPGSRAKTVPEPPRAFKGQEAPQSFPPHTTAQLKELESLALPYTRISDEESNGHKKIVRIQYQACPAWNQVATLWKALNDVKDDNFATTLIQGFTQPGRALYSFNNGQLQFDHGVLLGSQRINRYIFDTGSGFEGDAVRIVLSE
;
A
#
# COMPACT_ATOMS: atom_id res chain seq x y z
N MET A 1 20.10 -27.79 7.87
CA MET A 1 19.90 -28.66 6.68
C MET A 1 20.19 -27.90 5.39
N ARG A 2 20.59 -28.59 4.31
CA ARG A 2 20.91 -27.92 3.03
C ARG A 2 19.71 -27.98 2.09
N CYS A 3 19.37 -26.85 1.46
CA CYS A 3 18.26 -26.79 0.50
C CYS A 3 18.59 -27.62 -0.75
N PRO A 4 17.75 -28.60 -1.14
CA PRO A 4 18.01 -29.43 -2.32
C PRO A 4 17.90 -28.65 -3.64
N PHE A 5 17.24 -27.49 -3.62
CA PHE A 5 17.00 -26.69 -4.83
C PHE A 5 18.07 -25.63 -5.10
N CYS A 6 18.67 -25.04 -4.06
CA CYS A 6 19.63 -23.93 -4.23
C CYS A 6 20.93 -24.08 -3.43
N GLY A 7 21.08 -25.17 -2.67
CA GLY A 7 22.31 -25.49 -1.93
C GLY A 7 22.58 -24.65 -0.68
N MET A 8 21.68 -23.75 -0.30
CA MET A 8 21.85 -22.87 0.87
C MET A 8 21.61 -23.63 2.18
N PHE A 9 22.40 -23.30 3.21
CA PHE A 9 22.28 -23.87 4.55
C PHE A 9 21.21 -23.17 5.38
N ASN A 10 20.14 -23.88 5.68
CA ASN A 10 19.05 -23.43 6.53
C ASN A 10 19.19 -24.04 7.94
N ARG A 11 18.50 -23.45 8.91
CA ARG A 11 18.30 -24.08 10.23
C ARG A 11 17.60 -25.42 10.05
N ASP A 12 17.84 -26.37 10.96
CA ASP A 12 17.29 -27.73 10.83
C ASP A 12 15.77 -27.80 11.04
N ASP A 13 15.17 -26.77 11.63
CA ASP A 13 13.74 -26.58 11.85
C ASP A 13 13.06 -25.70 10.78
N ALA A 14 13.79 -25.27 9.75
CA ALA A 14 13.26 -24.37 8.74
C ALA A 14 12.27 -25.11 7.82
N ALA A 15 11.00 -24.66 7.81
CA ALA A 15 9.98 -25.18 6.90
C ALA A 15 10.24 -24.79 5.43
N TYR A 16 10.85 -23.62 5.20
CA TYR A 16 11.14 -23.05 3.89
C TYR A 16 12.58 -22.54 3.81
N CYS A 17 13.10 -22.48 2.59
CA CYS A 17 14.43 -21.98 2.30
C CYS A 17 14.48 -20.45 2.38
N THR A 18 15.30 -19.87 3.26
CA THR A 18 15.41 -18.40 3.39
C THR A 18 16.01 -17.71 2.15
N ARG A 19 16.59 -18.47 1.22
CA ARG A 19 17.15 -17.94 -0.03
C ARG A 19 16.18 -18.03 -1.20
N CYS A 20 15.54 -19.17 -1.40
CA CYS A 20 14.68 -19.39 -2.58
C CYS A 20 13.20 -19.54 -2.27
N GLY A 21 12.80 -19.48 -1.00
CA GLY A 21 11.41 -19.56 -0.54
C GLY A 21 10.74 -20.93 -0.70
N ARG A 22 11.44 -21.94 -1.24
CA ARG A 22 10.88 -23.29 -1.44
C ARG A 22 10.81 -24.08 -0.14
N ASP A 23 9.77 -24.90 -0.02
CA ASP A 23 9.60 -25.82 1.09
C ASP A 23 10.78 -26.80 1.18
N LEU A 24 11.26 -27.00 2.40
CA LEU A 24 12.34 -27.91 2.74
C LEU A 24 11.84 -29.23 3.33
N VAL A 25 10.55 -29.30 3.65
CA VAL A 25 9.90 -30.48 4.22
C VAL A 25 9.49 -31.43 3.08
N PRO A 26 10.07 -32.63 2.98
CA PRO A 26 9.63 -33.64 2.02
C PRO A 26 8.38 -34.32 2.59
N GLY A 27 7.19 -34.06 2.03
CA GLY A 27 5.99 -34.72 2.53
C GLY A 27 4.64 -34.33 1.93
N TYR A 28 4.54 -33.28 1.11
CA TYR A 28 3.33 -33.00 0.34
C TYR A 28 3.66 -32.98 -1.15
N PRO A 29 2.95 -33.76 -2.00
CA PRO A 29 3.07 -33.61 -3.44
C PRO A 29 2.64 -32.18 -3.85
N PRO A 30 3.16 -31.65 -4.98
CA PRO A 30 2.75 -30.34 -5.47
C PRO A 30 1.28 -30.40 -5.89
N GLY A 31 0.41 -30.00 -4.97
CA GLY A 31 -1.00 -29.82 -5.19
C GLY A 31 -1.21 -28.61 -6.08
N GLN A 32 -1.61 -28.90 -7.31
CA GLN A 32 -2.35 -28.06 -8.25
C GLN A 32 -3.00 -26.81 -7.63
N THR A 33 -2.91 -25.72 -8.38
CA THR A 33 -3.83 -24.59 -8.34
C THR A 33 -5.29 -25.08 -8.23
N THR A 34 -5.86 -25.03 -7.02
CA THR A 34 -7.30 -25.09 -6.83
C THR A 34 -7.79 -23.73 -6.36
N GLN A 35 -8.56 -23.08 -7.24
CA GLN A 35 -9.53 -22.05 -6.88
C GLN A 35 -10.29 -22.52 -5.63
N GLY A 36 -10.19 -21.75 -4.55
CA GLY A 36 -10.91 -22.03 -3.30
C GLY A 36 -12.40 -21.69 -3.45
N GLN A 37 -13.21 -22.72 -3.68
CA GLN A 37 -14.61 -22.76 -3.26
C GLN A 37 -14.73 -22.60 -1.73
N PRO A 38 -15.83 -22.01 -1.23
CA PRO A 38 -16.06 -21.89 0.21
C PRO A 38 -16.30 -23.27 0.88
N PRO A 39 -15.95 -23.42 2.17
CA PRO A 39 -15.90 -24.72 2.85
C PRO A 39 -17.28 -25.33 3.09
N ARG A 40 -17.42 -26.62 2.78
CA ARG A 40 -18.58 -27.46 3.15
C ARG A 40 -18.54 -27.77 4.65
N ARG A 41 -19.65 -27.50 5.34
CA ARG A 41 -19.88 -27.87 6.75
C ARG A 41 -20.04 -29.39 6.91
N PRO A 42 -19.63 -29.97 8.06
CA PRO A 42 -19.98 -31.34 8.44
C PRO A 42 -21.49 -31.52 8.63
N ALA A 43 -22.01 -32.69 8.24
CA ALA A 43 -23.41 -33.06 8.36
C ALA A 43 -23.84 -33.23 9.84
N GLY A 44 -24.80 -32.41 10.27
CA GLY A 44 -25.53 -32.59 11.54
C GLY A 44 -26.73 -33.53 11.38
N PRO A 45 -27.32 -34.01 12.49
CA PRO A 45 -28.34 -35.05 12.50
C PRO A 45 -29.67 -34.65 11.84
N ASN A 46 -30.31 -35.67 11.28
CA ASN A 46 -31.50 -35.65 10.45
C ASN A 46 -32.76 -35.25 11.25
N TYR A 47 -33.25 -34.02 11.08
CA TYR A 47 -34.57 -33.60 11.55
C TYR A 47 -35.54 -33.53 10.36
N ALA A 48 -36.56 -34.38 10.38
CA ALA A 48 -37.67 -34.35 9.42
C ALA A 48 -38.76 -33.37 9.90
N PRO A 49 -39.09 -32.32 9.14
CA PRO A 49 -40.25 -31.49 9.45
C PRO A 49 -41.55 -32.09 8.85
N PRO A 50 -42.69 -31.97 9.54
CA PRO A 50 -43.96 -32.57 9.12
C PRO A 50 -44.59 -31.83 7.93
N ALA A 51 -45.28 -32.58 7.08
CA ALA A 51 -46.07 -32.07 5.98
C ALA A 51 -47.37 -31.45 6.49
N ASN A 52 -47.59 -30.15 6.23
CA ASN A 52 -48.96 -29.67 6.00
C ASN A 52 -49.00 -28.44 5.09
N ARG A 53 -49.71 -28.58 3.97
CA ARG A 53 -50.04 -27.54 2.98
C ARG A 53 -51.18 -26.69 3.52
N GLN A 54 -51.02 -25.37 3.62
CA GLN A 54 -52.09 -24.41 3.35
C GLN A 54 -51.53 -23.18 2.63
N GLN A 55 -52.14 -22.84 1.51
CA GLN A 55 -51.77 -21.75 0.59
C GLN A 55 -52.20 -20.39 1.17
N ALA A 56 -51.34 -19.37 1.02
CA ALA A 56 -51.69 -17.98 1.29
C ALA A 56 -51.89 -17.20 -0.04
N PRO A 57 -52.77 -16.18 -0.08
CA PRO A 57 -53.30 -15.60 -1.31
C PRO A 57 -52.35 -14.58 -1.98
N ARG A 58 -52.49 -14.41 -3.30
CA ARG A 58 -51.78 -13.42 -4.11
C ARG A 58 -52.28 -11.98 -3.82
N PRO A 59 -51.41 -10.96 -3.78
CA PRO A 59 -51.83 -9.56 -3.82
C PRO A 59 -52.20 -9.11 -5.25
N PRO A 60 -53.13 -8.16 -5.40
CA PRO A 60 -53.66 -7.70 -6.70
C PRO A 60 -52.75 -6.69 -7.43
N SER A 61 -52.89 -6.67 -8.76
CA SER A 61 -52.21 -5.80 -9.72
C SER A 61 -52.69 -4.34 -9.63
N VAL A 62 -51.76 -3.37 -9.67
CA VAL A 62 -52.07 -1.92 -9.70
C VAL A 62 -51.87 -1.37 -11.12
N PRO A 63 -52.79 -0.56 -11.68
CA PRO A 63 -52.72 0.01 -13.04
C PRO A 63 -51.80 1.26 -13.14
N PRO A 64 -51.44 1.71 -14.37
CA PRO A 64 -50.46 2.77 -14.58
C PRO A 64 -51.06 4.17 -14.36
N ILE A 65 -50.36 5.04 -13.63
CA ILE A 65 -50.77 6.43 -13.38
C ILE A 65 -50.05 7.36 -14.37
N GLN A 66 -50.86 8.16 -15.07
CA GLN A 66 -50.49 9.16 -16.07
C GLN A 66 -49.82 10.41 -15.46
N ALA A 67 -48.98 11.06 -16.27
CA ALA A 67 -48.27 12.29 -15.94
C ALA A 67 -49.23 13.50 -15.80
N GLY A 68 -49.02 14.29 -14.74
CA GLY A 68 -49.67 15.59 -14.49
C GLY A 68 -48.68 16.59 -13.87
N PRO A 69 -48.94 17.91 -13.97
CA PRO A 69 -47.90 18.94 -14.05
C PRO A 69 -47.33 19.41 -12.69
N VAL A 70 -46.10 19.90 -12.78
CA VAL A 70 -45.23 20.42 -11.71
C VAL A 70 -45.84 21.65 -11.03
N ARG A 71 -45.91 21.63 -9.68
CA ARG A 71 -46.11 22.81 -8.85
C ARG A 71 -44.92 23.02 -7.91
N SER A 72 -44.29 24.16 -8.06
CA SER A 72 -43.17 24.68 -7.29
C SER A 72 -43.57 25.02 -5.84
N GLY A 73 -42.76 24.60 -4.88
CA GLY A 73 -42.85 25.00 -3.47
C GLY A 73 -41.43 25.10 -2.85
N PRO A 74 -41.13 26.12 -2.03
CA PRO A 74 -39.76 26.49 -1.69
C PRO A 74 -39.25 25.88 -0.37
N GLY A 75 -37.92 25.78 -0.25
CA GLY A 75 -37.25 25.76 1.06
C GLY A 75 -36.58 24.46 1.49
N SER A 76 -35.78 23.82 0.63
CA SER A 76 -34.85 22.79 1.09
C SER A 76 -33.59 23.44 1.67
N ARG A 77 -33.46 23.36 2.99
CA ARG A 77 -32.24 23.62 3.77
C ARG A 77 -31.13 22.75 3.19
N ALA A 78 -30.18 23.37 2.50
CA ALA A 78 -29.05 22.69 1.88
C ALA A 78 -28.28 21.91 2.95
N LYS A 79 -28.37 20.58 2.92
CA LYS A 79 -27.36 19.71 3.51
C LYS A 79 -26.11 19.96 2.68
N THR A 80 -25.13 20.65 3.26
CA THR A 80 -23.78 20.74 2.71
C THR A 80 -23.25 19.32 2.59
N VAL A 81 -23.36 18.75 1.38
CA VAL A 81 -22.63 17.56 0.99
C VAL A 81 -21.15 17.93 1.17
N PRO A 82 -20.36 17.15 1.93
CA PRO A 82 -18.92 17.34 1.97
C PRO A 82 -18.43 17.28 0.53
N GLU A 83 -17.83 18.37 0.07
CA GLU A 83 -17.15 18.45 -1.22
C GLU A 83 -16.27 17.20 -1.36
N PRO A 84 -16.42 16.38 -2.42
CA PRO A 84 -15.51 15.27 -2.65
C PRO A 84 -14.08 15.84 -2.63
N PRO A 85 -13.11 15.13 -2.03
CA PRO A 85 -11.73 15.60 -1.96
C PRO A 85 -11.33 16.06 -3.35
N ARG A 86 -10.94 17.34 -3.47
CA ARG A 86 -10.56 17.95 -4.74
C ARG A 86 -9.57 17.02 -5.42
N ALA A 87 -9.99 16.42 -6.53
CA ALA A 87 -9.09 15.69 -7.39
C ALA A 87 -7.92 16.64 -7.70
N PHE A 88 -6.71 16.21 -7.37
CA PHE A 88 -5.51 16.91 -7.82
C PHE A 88 -5.66 17.09 -9.32
N LYS A 89 -5.75 18.35 -9.79
CA LYS A 89 -5.59 18.65 -11.21
C LYS A 89 -4.18 18.19 -11.54
N GLY A 90 -4.09 16.99 -12.14
CA GLY A 90 -2.85 16.26 -12.31
C GLY A 90 -1.83 17.15 -12.98
N GLN A 91 -0.83 17.59 -12.21
CA GLN A 91 0.40 18.05 -12.81
C GLN A 91 0.99 16.84 -13.52
N GLU A 92 1.24 17.00 -14.82
CA GLU A 92 1.83 15.96 -15.65
C GLU A 92 3.21 15.59 -15.11
N ALA A 93 3.58 14.31 -15.22
CA ALA A 93 4.86 13.86 -14.73
C ALA A 93 5.99 14.57 -15.50
N PRO A 94 7.00 15.12 -14.80
CA PRO A 94 8.16 15.69 -15.47
C PRO A 94 8.87 14.60 -16.28
N GLN A 95 9.53 14.99 -17.39
CA GLN A 95 10.25 14.07 -18.27
C GLN A 95 11.32 13.23 -17.56
N SER A 96 11.82 13.72 -16.41
CA SER A 96 12.80 13.03 -15.57
C SER A 96 12.22 11.92 -14.69
N PHE A 97 10.92 11.60 -14.81
CA PHE A 97 10.28 10.51 -14.08
C PHE A 97 10.05 9.27 -14.97
N PRO A 98 10.45 8.06 -14.53
CA PRO A 98 11.12 7.76 -13.26
C PRO A 98 12.59 8.21 -13.26
N PRO A 99 13.10 8.75 -12.13
CA PRO A 99 14.49 9.15 -12.03
C PRO A 99 15.40 7.93 -12.03
N HIS A 100 16.52 8.08 -12.74
CA HIS A 100 17.59 7.08 -12.88
C HIS A 100 18.94 7.56 -12.30
N THR A 101 19.00 8.81 -11.84
CA THR A 101 20.20 9.44 -11.26
C THR A 101 19.81 10.37 -10.10
N THR A 102 20.72 10.65 -9.16
CA THR A 102 20.46 11.63 -8.11
C THR A 102 20.34 13.07 -8.65
N ALA A 103 20.98 13.36 -9.78
CA ALA A 103 20.81 14.65 -10.47
C ALA A 103 19.34 14.88 -10.86
N GLN A 104 18.69 13.86 -11.43
CA GLN A 104 17.26 13.92 -11.77
C GLN A 104 16.37 14.03 -10.52
N LEU A 105 16.73 13.38 -9.41
CA LEU A 105 16.01 13.56 -8.13
C LEU A 105 16.10 15.00 -7.62
N LYS A 106 17.26 15.62 -7.74
CA LYS A 106 17.47 17.01 -7.33
C LYS A 106 16.62 17.99 -8.15
N GLU A 107 16.39 17.72 -9.43
CA GLU A 107 15.46 18.51 -10.25
C GLU A 107 14.02 18.40 -9.72
N LEU A 108 13.59 17.19 -9.35
CA LEU A 108 12.27 16.93 -8.78
C LEU A 108 12.07 17.59 -7.41
N GLU A 109 13.13 17.79 -6.64
CA GLU A 109 13.10 18.41 -5.31
C GLU A 109 12.40 19.77 -5.30
N SER A 110 12.56 20.54 -6.38
CA SER A 110 11.90 21.85 -6.55
C SER A 110 10.37 21.77 -6.61
N LEU A 111 9.83 20.60 -6.99
CA LEU A 111 8.41 20.31 -7.13
C LEU A 111 7.85 19.53 -5.92
N ALA A 112 8.66 19.37 -4.86
CA ALA A 112 8.25 18.73 -3.63
C ALA A 112 7.10 19.50 -2.96
N LEU A 113 6.16 18.73 -2.40
CA LEU A 113 5.04 19.30 -1.67
C LEU A 113 5.46 19.77 -0.27
N PRO A 114 4.73 20.74 0.31
CA PRO A 114 4.89 21.04 1.73
C PRO A 114 4.52 19.81 2.55
N TYR A 115 5.31 19.53 3.58
CA TYR A 115 5.11 18.42 4.49
C TYR A 115 5.34 18.85 5.94
N THR A 116 4.76 18.10 6.89
CA THR A 116 4.96 18.30 8.32
C THR A 116 5.64 17.07 8.91
N ARG A 117 6.66 17.25 9.75
CA ARG A 117 7.30 16.12 10.45
C ARG A 117 6.43 15.67 11.64
N ILE A 118 6.09 14.39 11.69
CA ILE A 118 5.22 13.79 12.74
C ILE A 118 6.06 13.10 13.82
N SER A 119 7.08 12.34 13.43
CA SER A 119 7.95 11.64 14.38
C SER A 119 9.37 11.51 13.84
N ASP A 120 10.31 11.39 14.78
CA ASP A 120 11.73 11.12 14.53
C ASP A 120 12.13 10.04 15.55
N GLU A 121 12.41 8.84 15.06
CA GLU A 121 12.73 7.66 15.85
C GLU A 121 14.11 7.15 15.46
N GLU A 122 15.01 7.02 16.44
CA GLU A 122 16.30 6.37 16.25
C GLU A 122 16.22 4.92 16.75
N SER A 123 16.64 3.98 15.92
CA SER A 123 16.62 2.56 16.22
C SER A 123 18.05 2.02 16.27
N ASN A 124 18.42 1.50 17.44
CA ASN A 124 19.69 0.80 17.68
C ASN A 124 20.94 1.62 17.28
N GLY A 125 20.88 2.95 17.28
CA GLY A 125 22.00 3.85 16.96
C GLY A 125 22.49 3.81 15.51
N HIS A 126 21.90 2.98 14.65
CA HIS A 126 22.35 2.77 13.26
C HIS A 126 21.28 3.07 12.22
N LYS A 127 20.03 3.25 12.66
CA LYS A 127 18.90 3.54 11.79
C LYS A 127 18.12 4.73 12.30
N LYS A 128 17.81 5.67 11.41
CA LYS A 128 16.89 6.78 11.66
C LYS A 128 15.58 6.57 10.91
N ILE A 129 14.44 6.80 11.55
CA ILE A 129 13.11 6.67 10.97
C ILE A 129 12.39 7.99 11.18
N VAL A 130 12.11 8.69 10.10
CA VAL A 130 11.37 9.96 10.11
C VAL A 130 10.02 9.75 9.45
N ARG A 131 8.95 10.09 10.16
CA ARG A 131 7.60 10.09 9.60
C ARG A 131 7.20 11.50 9.23
N ILE A 132 6.73 11.67 8.00
CA ILE A 132 6.26 12.95 7.46
C ILE A 132 4.81 12.84 7.01
N GLN A 133 4.10 13.95 7.11
CA GLN A 133 2.75 14.11 6.61
C GLN A 133 2.73 15.01 5.39
N TYR A 134 2.09 14.58 4.31
CA TYR A 134 1.84 15.42 3.15
C TYR A 134 0.52 15.02 2.46
N GLN A 135 -0.04 15.93 1.68
CA GLN A 135 -1.28 15.68 0.95
C GLN A 135 -1.14 14.53 -0.07
N ALA A 136 -2.24 13.81 -0.34
CA ALA A 136 -2.26 12.77 -1.37
C ALA A 136 -1.82 13.36 -2.72
N CYS A 137 -0.96 12.67 -3.47
CA CYS A 137 -0.42 13.22 -4.72
C CYS A 137 0.08 12.09 -5.64
N PRO A 138 0.31 12.39 -6.95
CA PRO A 138 0.88 11.42 -7.88
C PRO A 138 2.25 10.92 -7.43
N ALA A 139 2.63 9.71 -7.87
CA ALA A 139 3.88 9.03 -7.50
C ALA A 139 5.13 9.91 -7.63
N TRP A 140 5.21 10.74 -8.68
CA TRP A 140 6.38 11.60 -8.91
C TRP A 140 6.51 12.73 -7.86
N ASN A 141 5.41 13.35 -7.42
CA ASN A 141 5.44 14.33 -6.32
C ASN A 141 5.77 13.65 -4.99
N GLN A 142 5.32 12.40 -4.80
CA GLN A 142 5.69 11.63 -3.62
C GLN A 142 7.21 11.45 -3.55
N VAL A 143 7.83 11.00 -4.65
CA VAL A 143 9.28 10.84 -4.76
C VAL A 143 10.01 12.16 -4.48
N ALA A 144 9.56 13.26 -5.08
CA ALA A 144 10.11 14.60 -4.84
C ALA A 144 10.05 14.99 -3.34
N THR A 145 8.90 14.76 -2.71
CA THR A 145 8.66 15.13 -1.31
C THR A 145 9.48 14.27 -0.35
N LEU A 146 9.56 12.96 -0.60
CA LEU A 146 10.38 12.03 0.18
C LEU A 146 11.87 12.35 0.04
N TRP A 147 12.33 12.67 -1.18
CA TRP A 147 13.71 13.08 -1.44
C TRP A 147 14.08 14.35 -0.68
N LYS A 148 13.23 15.39 -0.75
CA LYS A 148 13.43 16.63 0.01
C LYS A 148 13.52 16.35 1.52
N ALA A 149 12.58 15.57 2.05
CA ALA A 149 12.57 15.24 3.46
C ALA A 149 13.81 14.45 3.90
N LEU A 150 14.36 13.58 3.04
CA LEU A 150 15.64 12.93 3.30
C LEU A 150 16.77 13.96 3.40
N ASN A 151 16.89 14.88 2.43
CA ASN A 151 17.95 15.90 2.46
C ASN A 151 17.88 16.80 3.70
N ASP A 152 16.68 17.06 4.21
CA ASP A 152 16.46 17.86 5.42
C ASP A 152 16.88 17.12 6.72
N VAL A 153 17.02 15.79 6.70
CA VAL A 153 17.32 14.97 7.91
C VAL A 153 18.53 14.08 7.78
N LYS A 154 19.13 14.02 6.59
CA LYS A 154 20.24 13.14 6.26
C LYS A 154 21.38 13.42 7.23
N ASP A 155 21.83 12.35 7.86
CA ASP A 155 22.93 12.38 8.80
C ASP A 155 23.78 11.13 8.53
N ASP A 156 25.06 11.35 8.25
CA ASP A 156 26.02 10.32 7.88
C ASP A 156 26.40 9.40 9.05
N ASN A 157 25.96 9.74 10.27
CA ASN A 157 26.10 8.89 11.47
C ASN A 157 25.19 7.65 11.41
N PHE A 158 24.12 7.67 10.61
CA PHE A 158 23.21 6.53 10.46
C PHE A 158 23.56 5.73 9.20
N ALA A 159 23.63 4.40 9.34
CA ALA A 159 23.82 3.50 8.21
C ALA A 159 22.57 3.44 7.32
N THR A 160 21.39 3.63 7.90
CA THR A 160 20.12 3.67 7.17
C THR A 160 19.24 4.81 7.67
N THR A 161 18.71 5.61 6.75
CA THR A 161 17.66 6.61 7.02
C THR A 161 16.39 6.25 6.28
N LEU A 162 15.28 6.14 6.99
CA LEU A 162 13.97 5.80 6.46
C LEU A 162 13.04 7.00 6.57
N ILE A 163 12.50 7.46 5.44
CA ILE A 163 11.43 8.45 5.39
C ILE A 163 10.12 7.72 5.08
N GLN A 164 9.10 7.90 5.92
CA GLN A 164 7.78 7.32 5.73
C GLN A 164 6.73 8.44 5.57
N GLY A 165 6.01 8.43 4.44
CA GLY A 165 4.95 9.38 4.14
C GLY A 165 3.60 8.94 4.69
N PHE A 166 2.76 9.89 5.11
CA PHE A 166 1.38 9.65 5.52
C PHE A 166 0.47 10.79 5.05
N THR A 167 -0.76 10.49 4.62
CA THR A 167 -1.75 11.52 4.22
C THR A 167 -2.55 12.07 5.39
N GLN A 168 -2.81 11.23 6.40
CA GLN A 168 -3.48 11.61 7.63
C GLN A 168 -2.72 11.04 8.83
N PRO A 169 -2.52 11.82 9.91
CA PRO A 169 -1.96 11.31 11.15
C PRO A 169 -3.09 10.59 11.90
N GLY A 170 -3.38 9.36 11.49
CA GLY A 170 -4.46 8.56 12.04
C GLY A 170 -3.93 7.36 12.79
N ARG A 171 -4.31 7.24 14.07
CA ARG A 171 -4.03 6.15 15.05
C ARG A 171 -4.54 4.76 14.62
N ALA A 172 -4.40 4.39 13.36
CA ALA A 172 -4.67 3.05 12.91
C ALA A 172 -3.41 2.21 13.16
N LEU A 173 -3.56 1.15 13.94
CA LEU A 173 -2.58 0.06 14.08
C LEU A 173 -2.13 -0.53 12.72
N TYR A 174 -2.82 -0.14 11.64
CA TYR A 174 -2.64 -0.55 10.25
C TYR A 174 -2.65 0.67 9.29
N SER A 175 -2.11 1.81 9.71
CA SER A 175 -1.93 2.93 8.77
C SER A 175 -0.88 2.56 7.73
N PHE A 176 -1.29 2.51 6.47
CA PHE A 176 -0.38 2.28 5.36
C PHE A 176 0.42 3.55 5.10
N ASN A 177 1.72 3.38 4.88
CA ASN A 177 2.60 4.45 4.43
C ASN A 177 2.11 4.92 3.05
N ASN A 178 1.90 6.22 2.90
CA ASN A 178 1.68 6.85 1.60
C ASN A 178 3.04 7.12 0.95
N GLY A 179 3.72 6.06 0.55
CA GLY A 179 5.09 6.10 0.05
C GLY A 179 6.17 6.06 1.13
N GLN A 180 7.34 5.53 0.77
CA GLN A 180 8.50 5.35 1.62
C GLN A 180 9.79 5.55 0.82
N LEU A 181 10.79 6.12 1.47
CA LEU A 181 12.17 6.19 0.98
C LEU A 181 13.12 5.57 2.00
N GLN A 182 13.91 4.60 1.57
CA GLN A 182 15.04 4.08 2.31
C GLN A 182 16.34 4.55 1.67
N PHE A 183 17.17 5.20 2.48
CA PHE A 183 18.54 5.56 2.14
C PHE A 183 19.50 4.69 2.95
N ASP A 184 20.34 3.93 2.27
CA ASP A 184 21.43 3.18 2.91
C ASP A 184 22.77 3.86 2.57
N HIS A 185 23.48 4.28 3.60
CA HIS A 185 24.75 4.99 3.49
C HIS A 185 25.93 4.01 3.44
N GLY A 186 26.80 4.16 2.44
CA GLY A 186 28.08 3.45 2.38
C GLY A 186 27.98 1.91 2.37
N VAL A 187 26.98 1.36 1.70
CA VAL A 187 26.77 -0.08 1.53
C VAL A 187 27.93 -0.67 0.73
N LEU A 188 28.46 -1.81 1.18
CA LEU A 188 29.52 -2.53 0.48
C LEU A 188 28.94 -3.28 -0.73
N LEU A 189 29.42 -2.92 -1.92
CA LEU A 189 29.20 -3.67 -3.15
C LEU A 189 30.55 -4.08 -3.73
N GLY A 190 30.97 -5.31 -3.41
CA GLY A 190 32.34 -5.76 -3.69
C GLY A 190 33.35 -4.97 -2.86
N SER A 191 34.28 -4.29 -3.52
CA SER A 191 35.30 -3.43 -2.89
C SER A 191 34.88 -1.96 -2.77
N GLN A 192 33.73 -1.57 -3.32
CA GLN A 192 33.27 -0.19 -3.35
C GLN A 192 32.22 0.06 -2.27
N ARG A 193 32.20 1.29 -1.74
CA ARG A 193 31.11 1.78 -0.89
C ARG A 193 30.19 2.62 -1.77
N ILE A 194 28.92 2.25 -1.80
CA ILE A 194 27.89 2.95 -2.56
C ILE A 194 26.77 3.41 -1.63
N ASN A 195 26.12 4.49 -2.00
CA ASN A 195 24.89 4.97 -1.44
C ASN A 195 23.73 4.37 -2.23
N ARG A 196 22.73 3.86 -1.52
CA ARG A 196 21.55 3.26 -2.15
C ARG A 196 20.28 3.99 -1.74
N TYR A 197 19.47 4.33 -2.72
CA TYR A 197 18.17 4.96 -2.53
C TYR A 197 17.09 4.04 -3.05
N ILE A 198 16.08 3.74 -2.22
CA ILE A 198 14.96 2.88 -2.57
C ILE A 198 13.68 3.66 -2.28
N PHE A 199 12.95 4.01 -3.33
CA PHE A 199 11.63 4.62 -3.22
C PHE A 199 10.58 3.56 -3.49
N ASP A 200 9.57 3.50 -2.64
CA ASP A 200 8.34 2.75 -2.85
C ASP A 200 7.20 3.77 -2.80
N THR A 201 6.51 4.02 -3.90
CA THR A 201 5.37 4.96 -3.92
C THR A 201 4.05 4.27 -3.63
N GLY A 202 3.06 5.05 -3.22
CA GLY A 202 1.71 4.57 -2.97
C GLY A 202 1.54 3.82 -1.65
N SER A 203 0.32 3.35 -1.41
CA SER A 203 -0.11 2.69 -0.16
C SER A 203 0.04 1.16 -0.16
N GLY A 204 0.59 0.58 -1.23
CA GLY A 204 0.74 -0.87 -1.42
C GLY A 204 -0.50 -1.59 -1.96
N PHE A 205 -1.63 -0.89 -2.15
CA PHE A 205 -2.86 -1.42 -2.78
C PHE A 205 -3.13 -0.86 -4.17
N GLU A 206 -2.33 0.13 -4.57
CA GLU A 206 -2.45 0.86 -5.83
C GLU A 206 -1.76 0.09 -6.96
N GLY A 207 -2.43 -0.06 -8.10
CA GLY A 207 -1.88 -0.75 -9.27
C GLY A 207 -0.81 0.05 -10.02
N ASP A 208 -0.68 1.34 -9.71
CA ASP A 208 0.26 2.31 -10.27
C ASP A 208 1.42 2.65 -9.32
N ALA A 209 1.61 1.87 -8.27
CA ALA A 209 2.76 1.99 -7.37
C ALA A 209 4.08 1.75 -8.14
N VAL A 210 5.03 2.67 -7.98
CA VAL A 210 6.35 2.62 -8.62
C VAL A 210 7.41 2.37 -7.55
N ARG A 211 8.29 1.41 -7.82
CA ARG A 211 9.51 1.19 -7.04
C ARG A 211 10.72 1.66 -7.83
N ILE A 212 11.49 2.57 -7.25
CA ILE A 212 12.71 3.11 -7.88
C ILE A 212 13.90 2.76 -7.00
N VAL A 213 14.95 2.22 -7.61
CA VAL A 213 16.21 1.90 -6.93
C VAL A 213 17.35 2.61 -7.62
N LEU A 214 18.08 3.44 -6.89
CA LEU A 214 19.27 4.14 -7.35
C LEU A 214 20.47 3.72 -6.50
N SER A 215 21.64 3.67 -7.13
CA SER A 215 22.90 3.31 -6.47
C SER A 215 24.01 4.19 -7.05
N GLU A 216 24.73 4.89 -6.17
CA GLU A 216 25.82 5.81 -6.52
C GLU A 216 27.04 5.60 -5.65
#